data_AF-A0A960TBH9-F1
#
_entry.id   AF-A0A960TBH9-F1
#
_cell.length_a   1.000
_cell.length_b   1.000
_cell.length_c   1.000
_cell.angle_alpha   90.00
_cell.angle_beta   90.00
_cell.angle_gamma   90.00
#
_symmetry.space_group_name_H-M   'P 1'
#
loop_
_entity.id
_entity.type
_entity.pdbx_description
1 polymer ?
#
loop_
_entity_poly.entity_id
_entity_poly.type
_entity_poly.pdbx_seq_one_letter_code
_entity_poly.pdbx_strand_id
1 'polypeptide(L)'
;MSLEAILLHAANAIVLLAFLFKDILWLRLIMVVSSVFMIGYGRFTDQDLLAGWEVLFLAINAYHIAVLFKEREPLKLQGKLGEIHKQVFHEFSERDFLKLWNFGQDRVYEGNIIVRQGEAPEYLLFIVDGHAKVVRGRKTIVALNSFDFIAEMSFLTGQAA
;
A
#
# COMPACT_ATOMS: atom_id res chain seq x y z
N MET A 1 40.30 -0.74 28.17
CA MET A 1 39.78 -1.17 26.86
C MET A 1 40.53 -0.42 25.78
N SER A 2 40.94 -1.07 24.69
CA SER A 2 41.53 -0.38 23.54
C SER A 2 40.49 0.53 22.86
N LEU A 3 40.95 1.62 22.26
CA LEU A 3 40.08 2.56 21.51
C LEU A 3 39.28 1.83 20.42
N GLU A 4 39.92 0.85 19.77
CA GLU A 4 39.30 -0.03 18.77
C GLU A 4 38.11 -0.81 19.34
N ALA A 5 38.22 -1.35 20.56
CA ALA A 5 37.12 -2.06 21.21
C ALA A 5 35.96 -1.11 21.56
N ILE A 6 36.26 0.11 22.01
CA ILE A 6 35.24 1.12 22.31
C ILE A 6 34.49 1.52 21.03
N LEU A 7 35.21 1.76 19.94
CA LEU A 7 34.62 2.08 18.63
C LEU A 7 33.78 0.92 18.09
N LEU A 8 34.25 -0.33 18.25
CA LEU A 8 33.51 -1.51 17.83
C LEU A 8 32.20 -1.69 18.61
N HIS A 9 32.23 -1.49 19.94
CA HIS A 9 31.01 -1.57 20.76
C HIS A 9 30.04 -0.42 20.46
N ALA A 10 30.54 0.79 20.21
CA ALA A 10 29.71 1.93 19.82
C ALA A 10 29.05 1.70 18.45
N ALA A 11 29.79 1.21 17.46
CA ALA A 11 29.25 0.86 16.14
C ALA A 11 28.17 -0.22 16.25
N ASN A 12 28.42 -1.28 17.00
CA ASN A 12 27.42 -2.34 17.23
C ASN A 12 26.19 -1.85 18.00
N ALA A 13 26.35 -0.94 18.97
CA ALA A 13 25.22 -0.33 19.69
C ALA A 13 24.34 0.52 18.76
N ILE A 14 24.94 1.26 17.83
CA ILE A 14 24.22 2.04 16.81
C ILE A 14 23.44 1.12 15.86
N VAL A 15 24.04 -0.01 15.43
CA VAL A 15 23.36 -1.02 14.60
C VAL A 15 22.20 -1.68 15.35
N LEU A 16 22.37 -2.00 16.64
CA LEU A 16 21.28 -2.54 17.46
C LEU A 16 20.15 -1.52 17.66
N LEU A 17 20.49 -0.24 17.83
CA LEU A 17 19.52 0.87 17.83
C LEU A 17 18.78 1.01 16.49
N ALA A 18 19.46 0.81 15.36
CA ALA A 18 18.85 0.83 14.04
C ALA A 18 17.73 -0.22 13.89
N PHE A 19 17.91 -1.41 14.48
CA PHE A 19 16.89 -2.46 14.47
C PHE A 19 15.70 -2.21 15.40
N LEU A 20 15.80 -1.25 16.34
CA LEU A 20 14.70 -0.87 17.25
C LEU A 20 13.69 0.09 16.59
N PHE A 21 14.03 0.75 15.48
CA PHE A 21 13.11 1.70 14.82
C PHE A 21 12.05 0.97 13.99
N LYS A 22 10.84 0.87 14.55
CA LYS A 22 9.62 0.30 13.92
C LYS A 22 9.08 1.16 12.76
N ASP A 23 9.42 2.46 12.75
CA ASP A 23 9.10 3.42 11.69
C ASP A 23 10.36 3.79 10.92
N ILE A 24 10.43 3.35 9.65
CA ILE A 24 11.59 3.63 8.76
C ILE A 24 11.87 5.13 8.59
N LEU A 25 10.90 6.02 8.87
CA LEU A 25 11.07 7.47 8.82
C LEU A 25 12.14 7.97 9.79
N TRP A 26 12.10 7.52 11.05
CA TRP A 26 12.99 8.01 12.09
C TRP A 26 14.44 7.62 11.82
N LEU A 27 14.65 6.39 11.36
CA LEU A 27 15.95 5.93 10.90
C LEU A 27 16.50 6.85 9.79
N ARG A 28 15.69 7.14 8.77
CA ARG A 28 16.10 8.00 7.65
C ARG A 28 16.43 9.43 8.09
N LEU A 29 15.64 10.00 9.01
CA LEU A 29 15.91 11.34 9.57
C LEU A 29 17.25 11.39 10.31
N ILE A 30 17.54 10.38 11.14
CA ILE A 30 18.83 10.28 11.83
C ILE A 30 19.98 10.16 10.82
N MET A 31 19.82 9.36 9.77
CA MET A 31 20.83 9.23 8.70
C MET A 31 21.07 10.55 7.98
N VAL A 32 20.02 11.31 7.65
CA VAL A 32 20.15 12.64 7.04
C VAL A 32 20.96 13.58 7.92
N VAL A 33 20.65 13.64 9.22
CA VAL A 33 21.37 14.48 10.18
C VAL A 33 22.84 14.05 10.27
N SER A 34 23.10 12.75 10.37
CA SER A 34 24.45 12.19 10.40
C SER A 34 25.26 12.55 9.16
N SER A 35 24.69 12.36 7.95
CA SER A 35 25.38 12.68 6.70
C SER A 35 25.70 14.16 6.58
N VAL A 36 24.83 15.06 7.04
CA VAL A 36 25.14 16.51 7.07
C VAL A 36 26.37 16.82 7.92
N PHE A 37 26.48 16.23 9.11
CA PHE A 37 27.67 16.40 9.96
C PHE A 37 28.92 15.79 9.32
N MET A 38 28.82 14.61 8.72
CA MET A 38 29.96 13.93 8.09
C MET A 38 30.45 14.65 6.81
N ILE A 39 29.55 15.25 6.03
CA ILE A 39 29.92 16.13 4.91
C ILE A 39 30.73 17.32 5.43
N GLY A 40 30.26 17.98 6.50
CA GLY A 40 30.97 19.09 7.12
C GLY A 40 32.36 18.69 7.59
N TYR A 41 32.46 17.58 8.35
CA TYR A 41 33.73 17.03 8.82
C TYR A 41 34.68 16.69 7.66
N GLY A 42 34.19 16.03 6.61
CA GLY A 42 34.98 15.69 5.43
C GLY A 42 35.54 16.93 4.73
N ARG A 43 34.79 18.03 4.68
CA ARG A 43 35.27 19.30 4.11
C ARG A 43 36.26 20.04 5.00
N PHE A 44 36.13 19.96 6.33
CA PHE A 44 37.11 20.55 7.24
C PHE A 44 38.44 19.79 7.31
N THR A 45 38.45 18.52 6.91
CA THR A 45 39.63 17.64 6.97
C THR A 45 40.22 17.34 5.59
N ASP A 46 39.79 18.05 4.55
CA ASP A 46 40.18 17.87 3.15
C ASP A 46 39.97 16.42 2.62
N GLN A 47 38.95 15.73 3.15
CA GLN A 47 38.53 14.39 2.72
C GLN A 47 37.36 14.48 1.73
N ASP A 48 37.64 14.96 0.53
CA ASP A 48 36.61 15.17 -0.50
C ASP A 48 35.85 13.90 -0.89
N LEU A 49 36.53 12.75 -0.90
CA LEU A 49 35.91 11.46 -1.21
C LEU A 49 34.87 11.07 -0.15
N LEU A 50 35.19 11.25 1.14
CA LEU A 50 34.27 11.00 2.25
C LEU A 50 33.02 11.89 2.11
N ALA A 51 33.24 13.19 1.91
CA ALA A 51 32.16 14.14 1.73
C ALA A 51 31.29 13.80 0.49
N GLY A 52 31.91 13.35 -0.61
CA GLY A 52 31.19 12.91 -1.81
C GLY A 52 30.27 11.70 -1.55
N TRP A 53 30.75 10.69 -0.84
CA TRP A 53 29.92 9.54 -0.47
C TRP A 53 28.76 9.92 0.46
N GLU A 54 28.99 10.80 1.42
CA GLU A 54 27.94 11.25 2.34
C GLU A 54 26.88 12.11 1.65
N VAL A 55 27.23 12.87 0.61
CA VAL A 55 26.25 13.54 -0.26
C VAL A 55 25.34 12.51 -0.96
N LEU A 56 25.89 11.39 -1.44
CA LEU A 56 25.09 10.33 -2.04
C LEU A 56 24.16 9.68 -1.01
N PHE A 57 24.65 9.37 0.19
CA PHE A 57 23.82 8.84 1.28
C PHE A 57 22.71 9.81 1.66
N LEU A 58 23.01 11.10 1.78
CA LEU A 58 22.03 12.15 2.04
C LEU A 58 20.93 12.17 0.97
N ALA A 59 21.31 12.14 -0.31
CA ALA A 59 20.36 12.16 -1.43
C ALA A 59 19.42 10.94 -1.42
N ILE A 60 19.95 9.74 -1.21
CA ILE A 60 19.16 8.51 -1.12
C ILE A 60 18.19 8.59 0.07
N ASN A 61 18.67 8.94 1.25
CA ASN A 61 17.81 9.01 2.44
C ASN A 61 16.72 10.09 2.29
N ALA A 62 17.04 11.24 1.68
CA ALA A 62 16.06 12.28 1.39
C ALA A 62 14.98 11.80 0.39
N TYR A 63 15.36 11.07 -0.66
CA TYR A 63 14.41 10.46 -1.60
C TYR A 63 13.44 9.50 -0.89
N HIS A 64 13.96 8.60 -0.06
CA HIS A 64 13.12 7.65 0.70
C HIS A 64 12.17 8.37 1.68
N ILE A 65 12.61 9.45 2.32
CA ILE A 65 11.74 10.29 3.15
C ILE A 65 10.61 10.89 2.32
N ALA A 66 10.92 11.46 1.15
CA ALA A 66 9.92 12.04 0.26
C ALA A 66 8.88 11.01 -0.21
N VAL A 67 9.32 9.80 -0.59
CA VAL A 67 8.42 8.68 -0.93
C VAL A 67 7.52 8.33 0.25
N LEU A 68 8.08 8.21 1.46
CA LEU A 68 7.29 7.84 2.64
C LEU A 68 6.25 8.92 3.00
N PHE A 69 6.59 10.21 2.86
CA PHE A 69 5.60 11.28 3.05
C PHE A 69 4.48 11.21 2.01
N LYS A 70 4.82 10.97 0.74
CA LYS A 70 3.83 10.77 -0.33
C LYS A 70 2.94 9.56 -0.07
N GLU A 71 3.46 8.50 0.53
CA GLU A 71 2.70 7.32 0.93
C GLU A 71 1.74 7.61 2.09
N ARG A 72 2.18 8.40 3.07
CA ARG A 72 1.40 8.80 4.27
C ARG A 72 0.39 9.91 4.00
N GLU A 73 0.43 10.56 2.84
CA GLU A 73 -0.56 11.57 2.47
C GLU A 73 -1.95 10.94 2.36
N PRO A 74 -2.95 11.41 3.13
CA PRO A 74 -4.31 10.87 3.11
C PRO A 74 -4.97 11.19 1.77
N LEU A 75 -5.25 10.14 0.98
CA LEU A 75 -5.92 10.24 -0.31
C LEU A 75 -7.44 10.31 -0.08
N LYS A 76 -7.95 11.50 0.22
CA LYS A 76 -9.38 11.69 0.46
C LYS A 76 -10.21 11.27 -0.74
N LEU A 77 -10.90 10.14 -0.62
CA LEU A 77 -11.86 9.65 -1.62
C LEU A 77 -13.09 10.55 -1.61
N GLN A 78 -13.50 11.01 -2.80
CA GLN A 78 -14.65 11.90 -2.97
C GLN A 78 -15.84 11.18 -3.61
N GLY A 79 -17.05 11.64 -3.27
CA GLY A 79 -18.31 11.13 -3.83
C GLY A 79 -18.55 9.66 -3.54
N LYS A 80 -19.18 8.97 -4.51
CA LYS A 80 -19.60 7.56 -4.41
C LYS A 80 -18.45 6.61 -4.10
N LEU A 81 -17.25 6.90 -4.61
CA LEU A 81 -16.06 6.08 -4.37
C LEU A 81 -15.64 6.09 -2.88
N GLY A 82 -15.79 7.24 -2.21
CA GLY A 82 -15.55 7.34 -0.77
C GLY A 82 -16.64 6.66 0.07
N GLU A 83 -17.88 6.63 -0.42
CA GLU A 83 -18.97 5.88 0.23
C GLU A 83 -18.72 4.37 0.16
N ILE A 84 -18.34 3.86 -1.01
CA ILE A 84 -17.98 2.45 -1.23
C ILE A 84 -16.84 2.04 -0.29
N HIS A 85 -15.79 2.86 -0.22
CA HIS A 85 -14.67 2.61 0.68
C HIS A 85 -15.13 2.53 2.13
N LYS A 86 -15.89 3.52 2.61
CA LYS A 86 -16.36 3.57 3.99
C LYS A 86 -17.33 2.44 4.36
N GLN A 87 -18.16 1.97 3.44
CA GLN A 87 -19.18 0.97 3.75
C GLN A 87 -18.65 -0.47 3.58
N VAL A 88 -17.89 -0.74 2.51
CA VAL A 88 -17.49 -2.11 2.15
C VAL A 88 -16.01 -2.37 2.41
N PHE A 89 -15.13 -1.43 2.05
CA PHE A 89 -13.67 -1.63 2.05
C PHE A 89 -12.94 -0.86 3.17
N HIS A 90 -13.62 -0.61 4.29
CA HIS A 90 -13.12 0.27 5.36
C HIS A 90 -11.88 -0.29 6.08
N GLU A 91 -11.62 -1.59 5.96
CA GLU A 91 -10.40 -2.23 6.46
C GLU A 91 -9.16 -1.90 5.61
N PHE A 92 -9.34 -1.52 4.35
CA PHE A 92 -8.24 -1.08 3.49
C PHE A 92 -7.91 0.38 3.74
N SER A 93 -6.63 0.74 3.65
CA SER A 93 -6.26 2.16 3.52
C SER A 93 -6.86 2.74 2.23
N GLU A 94 -7.16 4.05 2.20
CA GLU A 94 -7.69 4.71 0.99
C GLU A 94 -6.81 4.42 -0.25
N ARG A 95 -5.49 4.35 -0.05
CA ARG A 95 -4.51 4.07 -1.10
C ARG A 95 -4.56 2.62 -1.59
N ASP A 96 -4.65 1.65 -0.68
CA ASP A 96 -4.72 0.24 -1.06
C ASP A 96 -6.07 -0.10 -1.69
N PHE A 97 -7.13 0.54 -1.21
CA PHE A 97 -8.42 0.52 -1.88
C PHE A 97 -8.33 1.09 -3.30
N LEU A 98 -7.68 2.23 -3.52
CA LEU A 98 -7.50 2.77 -4.88
C LEU A 98 -6.66 1.86 -5.78
N LYS A 99 -5.62 1.21 -5.25
CA LYS A 99 -4.85 0.21 -6.01
C LYS A 99 -5.77 -0.93 -6.44
N LEU A 100 -6.55 -1.49 -5.51
CA LEU A 100 -7.53 -2.54 -5.79
C LEU A 100 -8.57 -2.09 -6.81
N TRP A 101 -9.15 -0.91 -6.62
CA TRP A 101 -10.16 -0.32 -7.48
C TRP A 101 -9.66 -0.13 -8.92
N ASN A 102 -8.41 0.32 -9.07
CA ASN A 102 -7.78 0.52 -10.38
C ASN A 102 -7.44 -0.77 -11.12
N PHE A 103 -7.47 -1.94 -10.48
CA PHE A 103 -7.41 -3.23 -11.18
C PHE A 103 -8.76 -3.63 -11.78
N GLY A 104 -9.85 -3.03 -11.32
CA GLY A 104 -11.20 -3.26 -11.83
C GLY A 104 -11.40 -2.68 -13.22
N GLN A 105 -12.40 -3.20 -13.93
CA GLN A 105 -12.87 -2.67 -15.20
C GLN A 105 -14.37 -2.40 -15.09
N ASP A 106 -14.80 -1.23 -15.55
CA ASP A 106 -16.22 -0.88 -15.56
C ASP A 106 -16.98 -1.76 -16.56
N ARG A 107 -18.11 -2.32 -16.12
CA ARG A 107 -19.02 -3.10 -16.95
C ARG A 107 -20.46 -2.69 -16.67
N VAL A 108 -21.25 -2.56 -17.73
CA VAL A 108 -22.67 -2.24 -17.66
C VAL A 108 -23.48 -3.42 -18.18
N TYR A 109 -24.50 -3.81 -17.44
CA TYR A 109 -25.41 -4.90 -17.80
C TYR A 109 -26.85 -4.38 -17.80
N GLU A 110 -27.57 -4.60 -18.89
CA GLU A 110 -28.97 -4.17 -19.05
C GLU A 110 -29.86 -5.37 -19.35
N GLY A 111 -30.61 -5.84 -18.35
CA GLY A 111 -31.61 -6.92 -18.52
C GLY A 111 -31.07 -8.31 -18.92
N ASN A 112 -29.75 -8.45 -19.04
CA ASN A 112 -29.08 -9.67 -19.47
C ASN A 112 -28.67 -10.55 -18.29
N ILE A 113 -28.45 -11.83 -18.57
CA ILE A 113 -27.88 -12.78 -17.59
C ILE A 113 -26.40 -12.44 -17.40
N ILE A 114 -26.02 -12.15 -16.15
CA ILE A 114 -24.65 -11.76 -15.78
C ILE A 114 -23.76 -13.01 -15.60
N VAL A 115 -24.25 -14.02 -14.89
CA VAL A 115 -23.58 -15.31 -14.63
C VAL A 115 -24.62 -16.43 -14.70
N ARG A 116 -24.28 -17.56 -15.34
CA ARG A 116 -25.13 -18.76 -15.34
C ARG A 116 -24.64 -19.80 -14.34
N GLN A 117 -25.59 -20.55 -13.77
CA GLN A 117 -25.26 -21.70 -12.95
C GLN A 117 -24.50 -22.74 -13.79
N GLY A 118 -23.42 -23.28 -13.23
CA GLY A 118 -22.52 -24.25 -13.86
C GLY A 118 -21.34 -23.61 -14.62
N GLU A 119 -21.29 -22.28 -14.73
CA GLU A 119 -20.14 -21.59 -15.33
C GLU A 119 -19.11 -21.25 -14.24
N ALA A 120 -17.83 -21.33 -14.59
CA ALA A 120 -16.76 -20.78 -13.75
C ALA A 120 -16.59 -19.31 -14.13
N PRO A 121 -17.02 -18.36 -13.28
CA PRO A 121 -16.93 -16.95 -13.61
C PRO A 121 -15.47 -16.51 -13.64
N GLU A 122 -15.06 -15.90 -14.76
CA GLU A 122 -13.70 -15.39 -14.94
C GLU A 122 -13.39 -14.15 -14.08
N TYR A 123 -14.43 -13.44 -13.60
CA TYR A 123 -14.31 -12.18 -12.88
C TYR A 123 -15.20 -12.18 -11.65
N LEU A 124 -14.68 -11.64 -10.54
CA LEU A 124 -15.49 -11.18 -9.41
C LEU A 124 -16.12 -9.83 -9.78
N LEU A 125 -17.42 -9.70 -9.61
CA LEU A 125 -18.16 -8.49 -9.98
C LEU A 125 -18.66 -7.79 -8.70
N PHE A 126 -18.53 -6.47 -8.65
CA PHE A 126 -19.02 -5.63 -7.56
C PHE A 126 -20.05 -4.64 -8.10
N ILE A 127 -21.23 -4.59 -7.49
CA ILE A 127 -22.32 -3.72 -7.98
C ILE A 127 -22.07 -2.29 -7.50
N VAL A 128 -21.57 -1.42 -8.38
CA VAL A 128 -21.38 0.01 -8.09
C VAL A 128 -22.70 0.76 -8.08
N ASP A 129 -23.58 0.45 -9.03
CA ASP A 129 -24.91 1.04 -9.14
C ASP A 129 -25.89 0.06 -9.76
N GLY A 130 -27.06 -0.08 -9.14
CA GLY A 130 -28.17 -0.88 -9.66
C GLY A 130 -28.50 -2.10 -8.80
N HIS A 131 -29.25 -3.02 -9.40
CA HIS A 131 -29.78 -4.20 -8.71
C HIS A 131 -29.69 -5.42 -9.62
N ALA A 132 -29.41 -6.57 -9.02
CA ALA A 132 -29.43 -7.86 -9.69
C ALA A 132 -30.32 -8.84 -8.93
N LYS A 133 -30.71 -9.93 -9.58
CA LYS A 133 -31.50 -10.99 -8.95
C LYS A 133 -30.88 -12.33 -9.25
N VAL A 134 -30.74 -13.15 -8.21
CA VAL A 134 -30.36 -14.55 -8.33
C VAL A 134 -31.64 -15.37 -8.51
N VAL A 135 -31.76 -16.04 -9.64
CA VAL A 135 -32.95 -16.80 -10.02
C VAL A 135 -32.57 -18.26 -10.22
N ARG A 136 -33.34 -19.18 -9.61
CA ARG A 136 -33.22 -20.62 -9.82
C ARG A 136 -34.55 -21.15 -10.37
N GLY A 137 -34.56 -21.60 -11.62
CA GLY A 137 -35.80 -21.94 -12.33
C GLY A 137 -36.68 -20.70 -12.53
N ARG A 138 -37.90 -20.71 -11.99
CA ARG A 138 -38.85 -19.56 -12.03
C ARG A 138 -38.88 -18.75 -10.73
N LYS A 139 -38.08 -19.10 -9.73
CA LYS A 139 -38.12 -18.47 -8.40
C LYS A 139 -36.90 -17.57 -8.21
N THR A 140 -37.15 -16.33 -7.77
CA THR A 140 -36.09 -15.45 -7.26
C THR A 140 -35.67 -15.95 -5.88
N ILE A 141 -34.39 -16.23 -5.71
CA ILE A 141 -33.81 -16.73 -4.46
C ILE A 141 -33.29 -15.56 -3.62
N VAL A 142 -32.58 -14.63 -4.26
CA VAL A 142 -31.96 -13.46 -3.61
C VAL A 142 -32.07 -12.24 -4.54
N ALA A 143 -32.33 -11.07 -3.96
CA ALA A 143 -32.15 -9.80 -4.64
C ALA A 143 -30.84 -9.16 -4.14
N LEU A 144 -30.00 -8.73 -5.07
CA LEU A 144 -28.74 -8.05 -4.83
C LEU A 144 -28.91 -6.57 -5.15
N ASN A 145 -28.33 -5.71 -4.31
CA ASN A 145 -28.39 -4.26 -4.43
C ASN A 145 -27.00 -3.69 -4.67
N SER A 146 -26.92 -2.36 -4.83
CA SER A 146 -25.65 -1.65 -4.81
C SER A 146 -24.81 -2.08 -3.61
N PHE A 147 -23.52 -2.25 -3.86
CA PHE A 147 -22.49 -2.69 -2.92
C PHE A 147 -22.48 -4.18 -2.56
N ASP A 148 -23.31 -5.00 -3.23
CA ASP A 148 -23.19 -6.46 -3.17
C ASP A 148 -22.18 -6.99 -4.22
N PHE A 149 -21.60 -8.16 -3.92
CA PHE A 149 -20.77 -8.92 -4.85
C PHE A 149 -21.60 -9.95 -5.63
N ILE A 150 -21.21 -10.19 -6.89
CA ILE A 150 -21.72 -11.28 -7.72
C ILE A 150 -20.56 -12.24 -7.98
N ALA A 151 -20.84 -13.55 -7.98
CA ALA A 151 -19.87 -14.62 -8.20
C ALA A 151 -18.79 -14.79 -7.12
N GLU A 152 -18.97 -14.19 -5.94
CA GLU A 152 -18.03 -14.30 -4.81
C GLU A 152 -17.74 -15.77 -4.44
N MET A 153 -18.79 -16.59 -4.27
CA MET A 153 -18.63 -17.99 -3.86
C MET A 153 -17.79 -18.80 -4.86
N SER A 154 -18.06 -18.65 -6.14
CA SER A 154 -17.35 -19.37 -7.22
C SER A 154 -15.91 -18.91 -7.35
N PHE A 155 -15.67 -17.59 -7.26
CA PHE A 155 -14.35 -17.01 -7.38
C PHE A 155 -13.42 -17.44 -6.23
N LEU A 156 -13.92 -17.43 -4.98
CA LEU A 156 -13.13 -17.83 -3.81
C LEU A 156 -12.90 -19.34 -3.72
N THR A 157 -13.84 -20.15 -4.19
CA THR A 157 -13.74 -21.62 -4.10
C THR A 157 -13.12 -22.26 -5.34
N GLY A 158 -13.00 -21.53 -6.45
CA GLY A 158 -12.61 -22.07 -7.76
C GLY A 158 -13.64 -23.06 -8.34
N GLN A 159 -14.84 -23.12 -7.77
CA GLN A 159 -15.92 -24.00 -8.20
C GLN A 159 -16.89 -23.26 -9.13
N ALA A 160 -17.60 -24.01 -9.97
CA ALA A 160 -18.64 -23.44 -10.83
C ALA A 160 -19.79 -22.82 -10.01
N ALA A 161 -20.42 -21.78 -10.57
CA ALA A 161 -21.50 -21.00 -9.97
C ALA A 161 -22.85 -21.72 -9.86
#